data_AF-A0A1G1J2J7-F1
#
_entry.id   AF-A0A1G1J2J7-F1
#
_cell.length_a   1.000
_cell.length_b   1.000
_cell.length_c   1.000
_cell.angle_alpha   90.00
_cell.angle_beta   90.00
_cell.angle_gamma   90.00
#
_symmetry.space_group_name_H-M   'P 1'
#
loop_
_entity.id
_entity.type
_entity.pdbx_description
1 polymer ?
#
loop_
_entity_poly.entity_id
_entity_poly.type
_entity_poly.pdbx_seq_one_letter_code
_entity_poly.pdbx_strand_id
1 'polypeptide(L)'
;MVTVSTWFLYLIGIFWVITGALLAFTPEVAKNKFLKKLKNAPLKKLGVVPIIAGILLLISASYNRYRLLIILFGLLAILKGALCIAATDKMEKMRDWWFKASNGIYRIWGTVMIIIGSIVLIGI
;
A
#
# COMPACT_ATOMS: atom_id res chain seq x y z
N MET A 1 21.95 12.94 9.98
CA MET A 1 22.64 11.78 9.36
C MET A 1 21.56 10.87 8.82
N VAL A 2 21.44 10.75 7.49
CA VAL A 2 20.35 9.99 6.83
C VAL A 2 20.66 8.51 6.95
N THR A 3 19.85 7.75 7.68
CA THR A 3 20.02 6.31 7.88
C THR A 3 19.28 5.53 6.79
N VAL A 4 19.63 4.24 6.59
CA VAL A 4 18.95 3.34 5.64
C VAL A 4 17.42 3.33 5.85
N SER A 5 16.98 3.43 7.10
CA SER A 5 15.56 3.48 7.48
C SER A 5 14.85 4.76 7.01
N THR A 6 15.51 5.91 7.02
CA THR A 6 14.94 7.16 6.49
C THR A 6 14.76 7.13 4.97
N TRP A 7 15.70 6.51 4.24
CA TRP A 7 15.56 6.30 2.79
C TRP A 7 14.35 5.45 2.42
N PHE A 8 14.08 4.41 3.22
CA PHE A 8 12.90 3.58 3.03
C PHE A 8 11.60 4.38 3.18
N LEU A 9 11.52 5.28 4.17
CA LEU A 9 10.35 6.14 4.37
C LEU A 9 10.14 7.13 3.21
N TYR A 10 11.22 7.70 2.66
CA TYR A 10 11.11 8.53 1.46
C TYR A 10 10.61 7.72 0.27
N LEU A 11 11.16 6.52 0.06
CA LEU A 11 10.79 5.66 -1.06
C LEU A 11 9.32 5.23 -0.97
N ILE A 12 8.86 4.78 0.19
CA ILE A 12 7.45 4.37 0.37
C ILE A 12 6.49 5.56 0.33
N GLY A 13 6.88 6.71 0.88
CA GLY A 13 6.08 7.94 0.84
C GLY A 13 5.88 8.44 -0.59
N ILE A 14 6.97 8.55 -1.36
CA ILE A 14 6.92 8.90 -2.79
C ILE A 14 6.09 7.88 -3.56
N PHE A 15 6.32 6.59 -3.32
CA PHE A 15 5.56 5.52 -3.96
C PHE A 15 4.06 5.68 -3.69
N TRP A 16 3.64 5.91 -2.44
CA TRP A 16 2.24 6.12 -2.08
C TRP A 16 1.64 7.35 -2.76
N VAL A 17 2.35 8.48 -2.81
CA VAL A 17 1.89 9.68 -3.50
C VAL A 17 1.72 9.43 -5.00
N ILE A 18 2.70 8.82 -5.66
CA ILE A 18 2.63 8.52 -7.11
C ILE A 18 1.48 7.57 -7.41
N THR A 19 1.37 6.45 -6.67
CA THR A 19 0.27 5.49 -6.89
C THR A 19 -1.09 6.11 -6.58
N GLY A 20 -1.16 6.95 -5.55
CA GLY A 20 -2.37 7.67 -5.17
C GLY A 20 -2.80 8.64 -6.26
N ALA A 21 -1.86 9.41 -6.83
CA ALA A 21 -2.11 10.30 -7.95
C ALA A 21 -2.61 9.55 -9.19
N LEU A 22 -1.97 8.43 -9.54
CA LEU A 22 -2.41 7.57 -10.65
C LEU A 22 -3.85 7.07 -10.47
N LEU A 23 -4.21 6.67 -9.25
CA LEU A 23 -5.57 6.22 -8.90
C LEU A 23 -6.59 7.37 -8.87
N ALA A 24 -6.19 8.54 -8.39
CA ALA A 24 -7.04 9.72 -8.26
C ALA A 24 -7.39 10.35 -9.63
N PHE A 25 -6.39 10.53 -10.49
CA PHE A 25 -6.57 11.22 -11.77
C PHE A 25 -6.92 10.26 -12.91
N THR A 26 -6.36 9.05 -12.92
CA THR A 26 -6.48 8.10 -14.04
C THR A 26 -6.89 6.69 -13.59
N PRO A 27 -8.05 6.53 -12.91
CA PRO A 27 -8.47 5.24 -12.36
C PRO A 27 -8.63 4.15 -13.43
N GLU A 28 -9.05 4.50 -14.65
CA GLU A 28 -9.23 3.55 -15.75
C GLU A 28 -7.90 2.96 -16.25
N VAL A 29 -6.87 3.80 -16.37
CA VAL A 29 -5.52 3.37 -16.78
C VAL A 29 -4.91 2.48 -15.69
N ALA A 30 -5.06 2.88 -14.43
CA ALA A 30 -4.59 2.09 -13.30
C ALA A 30 -5.28 0.71 -13.23
N LYS A 31 -6.58 0.66 -13.48
CA LYS A 31 -7.37 -0.58 -13.50
C LYS A 31 -6.96 -1.51 -14.64
N ASN A 32 -6.87 -0.99 -15.85
CA ASN A 32 -6.62 -1.80 -17.05
C ASN A 32 -5.16 -2.25 -17.20
N LYS A 33 -4.17 -1.44 -16.80
CA LYS A 33 -2.74 -1.78 -16.97
C LYS A 33 -2.11 -2.43 -15.75
N PHE A 34 -2.34 -1.88 -14.56
CA PHE A 34 -1.68 -2.35 -13.35
C PHE A 34 -2.48 -3.45 -12.67
N LEU A 35 -3.73 -3.17 -12.34
CA LEU A 35 -4.52 -4.12 -11.57
C LEU A 35 -4.78 -5.39 -12.39
N LYS A 36 -5.06 -5.29 -13.69
CA LYS A 36 -5.32 -6.46 -14.55
C LYS A 36 -4.15 -7.46 -14.56
N LYS A 37 -2.89 -7.00 -14.50
CA LYS A 37 -1.71 -7.87 -14.35
C LYS A 37 -1.66 -8.55 -12.97
N LEU A 38 -2.06 -7.84 -11.92
CA LEU A 38 -2.14 -8.37 -10.55
C LEU A 38 -3.30 -9.37 -10.35
N LYS A 39 -4.33 -9.37 -11.20
CA LYS A 39 -5.47 -10.29 -11.10
C LYS A 39 -5.05 -11.75 -11.23
N ASN A 40 -4.10 -12.05 -12.12
CA ASN A 40 -3.67 -13.42 -12.43
C ASN A 40 -2.51 -13.89 -11.55
N ALA A 41 -1.94 -13.03 -10.70
CA ALA A 41 -0.85 -13.42 -9.83
C ALA A 41 -1.37 -14.23 -8.63
N PRO A 42 -0.65 -15.29 -8.21
CA PRO A 42 -1.06 -16.10 -7.07
C PRO A 42 -1.00 -15.28 -5.77
N LEU A 43 -2.12 -15.21 -5.06
CA LEU A 43 -2.25 -14.40 -3.84
C LEU A 43 -1.22 -14.72 -2.77
N LYS A 44 -0.81 -15.99 -2.65
CA LYS A 44 0.24 -16.40 -1.71
C LYS A 44 1.56 -15.67 -1.97
N LYS A 45 1.96 -15.52 -3.24
CA LYS A 45 3.17 -14.75 -3.61
C LYS A 45 2.96 -13.25 -3.41
N LEU A 46 1.76 -12.74 -3.72
CA LEU A 46 1.41 -11.34 -3.46
C LEU A 46 1.36 -11.00 -1.96
N GLY A 47 1.16 -11.97 -1.07
CA GLY A 47 1.13 -11.79 0.37
C GLY A 47 2.50 -11.59 1.02
N VAL A 48 3.58 -12.07 0.38
CA VAL A 48 4.95 -11.92 0.91
C VAL A 48 5.40 -10.46 0.86
N VAL A 49 5.11 -9.77 -0.25
CA VAL A 49 5.48 -8.36 -0.45
C VAL A 49 4.98 -7.43 0.67
N PRO A 50 3.68 -7.42 1.05
CA PRO A 50 3.19 -6.56 2.12
C PRO A 50 3.71 -6.97 3.50
N ILE A 51 4.07 -8.23 3.75
CA ILE A 51 4.73 -8.63 5.01
C ILE A 51 6.11 -7.98 5.10
N ILE A 52 6.94 -8.12 4.06
CA ILE A 52 8.28 -7.54 4.03
C ILE A 52 8.18 -6.00 4.15
N ALA A 53 7.30 -5.37 3.39
CA ALA A 53 7.08 -3.93 3.47
C ALA A 53 6.60 -3.50 4.86
N GLY A 54 5.74 -4.29 5.51
CA GLY A 54 5.27 -4.03 6.86
C GLY A 54 6.38 -4.10 7.91
N ILE A 55 7.24 -5.10 7.85
CA ILE A 55 8.41 -5.22 8.74
C ILE A 55 9.35 -4.01 8.56
N LEU A 56 9.64 -3.64 7.31
CA LEU A 56 10.47 -2.47 7.01
C LEU A 56 9.84 -1.15 7.51
N LEU A 57 8.52 -1.01 7.43
CA LEU A 57 7.79 0.12 8.03
C LEU A 57 7.95 0.15 9.55
N LEU A 58 7.81 -0.99 10.23
CA LEU A 58 7.97 -1.07 11.69
C LEU A 58 9.38 -0.69 12.15
N ILE A 59 10.42 -1.16 11.45
CA ILE A 59 11.82 -0.80 11.73
C ILE A 59 12.05 0.69 11.50
N SER A 60 11.40 1.25 10.47
CA SER A 60 11.57 2.66 10.11
C SER A 60 10.73 3.61 10.97
N ALA A 61 9.77 3.10 11.75
CA ALA A 61 8.82 3.91 12.50
C ALA A 61 9.48 4.84 13.54
N SER A 62 10.65 4.48 14.09
CA SER A 62 11.39 5.32 15.03
C SER A 62 11.92 6.62 14.43
N TYR A 63 11.99 6.72 13.10
CA TYR A 63 12.55 7.87 12.38
C TYR A 63 11.48 8.84 11.87
N ASN A 64 10.20 8.62 12.18
CA ASN A 64 9.12 9.51 11.77
C ASN A 64 8.44 10.16 12.99
N ARG A 65 8.13 11.45 12.90
CA ARG A 65 7.38 12.19 13.92
C ARG A 65 6.03 11.54 14.22
N TYR A 66 5.38 10.96 13.21
CA TYR A 66 4.10 10.25 13.31
C TYR A 66 4.30 8.74 13.47
N ARG A 67 5.17 8.33 14.41
CA ARG A 67 5.53 6.93 14.66
C ARG A 67 4.34 5.98 14.77
N LEU A 68 3.27 6.36 15.50
CA LEU A 68 2.08 5.53 15.67
C LEU A 68 1.38 5.22 14.34
N LEU A 69 1.34 6.18 13.43
CA LEU A 69 0.76 6.01 12.10
C LEU A 69 1.56 4.98 11.30
N ILE A 70 2.90 5.09 11.30
CA ILE A 70 3.78 4.13 10.62
C ILE A 70 3.65 2.72 11.21
N ILE A 71 3.56 2.60 12.54
CA ILE A 71 3.34 1.31 13.22
C ILE A 71 2.01 0.69 12.78
N LEU A 72 0.93 1.48 12.78
CA LEU A 72 -0.39 1.01 12.39
C LEU A 72 -0.40 0.52 10.94
N PHE A 73 0.21 1.26 10.00
CA PHE A 73 0.34 0.82 8.61
C PHE A 73 1.24 -0.40 8.46
N GLY A 74 2.33 -0.51 9.23
CA GLY A 74 3.21 -1.68 9.24
C GLY A 74 2.47 -2.94 9.69
N LEU A 75 1.72 -2.86 10.79
CA LEU A 75 0.89 -3.95 11.29
C LEU A 75 -0.22 -4.35 10.32
N LEU A 76 -0.92 -3.37 9.73
CA LEU A 76 -1.94 -3.64 8.70
C LEU A 76 -1.36 -4.32 7.47
N ALA A 77 -0.14 -3.96 7.05
CA ALA A 77 0.53 -4.59 5.91
C ALA A 77 0.89 -6.05 6.21
N ILE A 78 1.44 -6.34 7.40
CA ILE A 78 1.72 -7.71 7.85
C ILE A 78 0.43 -8.53 7.92
N LEU A 79 -0.61 -7.99 8.55
CA LEU A 79 -1.90 -8.67 8.66
C LEU A 79 -2.51 -8.97 7.28
N LYS A 80 -2.50 -7.99 6.37
CA LYS A 80 -2.98 -8.16 5.00
C LYS A 80 -2.22 -9.26 4.27
N GLY A 81 -0.89 -9.29 4.41
CA GLY A 81 -0.07 -10.32 3.79
C GLY A 81 -0.30 -11.70 4.39
N ALA A 82 -0.44 -11.81 5.71
CA ALA A 82 -0.80 -13.04 6.39
C ALA A 82 -2.18 -13.57 5.92
N LEU A 83 -3.17 -12.69 5.79
CA LEU A 83 -4.49 -13.05 5.25
C LEU A 83 -4.44 -13.52 3.79
N CYS A 84 -3.60 -12.91 2.95
CA CYS A 84 -3.38 -13.38 1.57
C CYS A 84 -2.86 -14.83 1.51
N ILE A 85 -2.04 -15.23 2.49
CA ILE A 85 -1.44 -16.57 2.56
C ILE A 85 -2.39 -17.58 3.22
N ALA A 86 -3.01 -17.22 4.35
CA ALA A 86 -3.80 -18.13 5.18
C ALA A 86 -5.27 -18.24 4.73
N ALA A 87 -5.85 -17.16 4.20
CA ALA A 87 -7.27 -17.07 3.84
C ALA A 87 -7.42 -16.69 2.35
N THR A 88 -6.72 -17.41 1.48
CA THR A 88 -6.66 -17.14 0.03
C THR A 88 -8.06 -16.97 -0.57
N ASP A 89 -9.02 -17.87 -0.30
CA ASP A 89 -10.38 -17.81 -0.88
C ASP A 89 -11.14 -16.52 -0.51
N LYS A 90 -11.02 -16.06 0.74
CA LYS A 90 -11.65 -14.80 1.18
C LYS A 90 -10.97 -13.59 0.52
N MET A 91 -9.65 -13.65 0.38
CA MET A 91 -8.87 -12.60 -0.27
C MET A 91 -9.08 -12.57 -1.78
N GLU A 92 -9.43 -13.68 -2.43
CA GLU A 92 -9.85 -13.70 -3.83
C GLU A 92 -11.18 -12.97 -4.02
N LYS A 93 -12.17 -13.23 -3.15
CA LYS A 93 -13.45 -12.50 -3.18
C LYS A 93 -13.25 -10.99 -2.95
N MET A 94 -12.42 -10.63 -1.98
CA MET A 94 -12.07 -9.23 -1.71
C MET A 94 -11.36 -8.57 -2.90
N ARG A 95 -10.42 -9.29 -3.53
CA ARG A 95 -9.74 -8.87 -4.76
C ARG A 95 -10.74 -8.64 -5.88
N ASP A 96 -11.67 -9.57 -6.11
CA ASP A 96 -12.69 -9.44 -7.15
C ASP A 96 -13.65 -8.29 -6.92
N TRP A 97 -14.03 -8.03 -5.66
CA TRP A 97 -14.81 -6.85 -5.29
C TRP A 97 -14.05 -5.56 -5.65
N TRP A 98 -12.75 -5.50 -5.33
CA TRP A 98 -11.91 -4.36 -5.70
C TRP A 98 -11.87 -4.15 -7.21
N PHE A 99 -11.70 -5.21 -8.00
CA PHE A 99 -11.73 -5.13 -9.46
C PHE A 99 -13.08 -4.68 -10.03
N LYS A 100 -14.19 -4.95 -9.33
CA LYS A 100 -15.53 -4.51 -9.73
C LYS A 100 -15.89 -3.13 -9.20
N ALA A 101 -15.10 -2.57 -8.29
CA ALA A 101 -15.34 -1.24 -7.73
C ALA A 101 -15.41 -0.15 -8.81
N SER A 102 -16.24 0.86 -8.53
CA SER A 102 -16.45 2.01 -9.41
C SER A 102 -15.22 2.91 -9.46
N ASN A 103 -15.08 3.68 -10.54
CA ASN A 103 -13.99 4.65 -10.67
C ASN A 103 -13.97 5.66 -9.50
N GLY A 104 -15.14 6.03 -8.96
CA GLY A 104 -15.24 6.91 -7.79
C GLY A 104 -14.53 6.35 -6.54
N ILE A 105 -14.66 5.05 -6.27
CA ILE A 105 -13.99 4.40 -5.14
C ILE A 105 -12.47 4.46 -5.32
N TYR A 106 -11.97 4.22 -6.54
CA TYR A 106 -10.55 4.34 -6.85
C TYR A 106 -10.03 5.76 -6.67
N ARG A 107 -10.83 6.77 -7.04
CA ARG A 107 -10.45 8.17 -6.85
C ARG A 107 -10.32 8.53 -5.37
N ILE A 108 -11.30 8.15 -4.56
CA ILE A 108 -11.29 8.37 -3.11
C ILE A 108 -10.06 7.70 -2.49
N TRP A 109 -9.81 6.44 -2.84
CA TRP A 109 -8.63 5.73 -2.35
C TRP A 109 -7.33 6.37 -2.79
N GLY A 110 -7.24 6.83 -4.04
CA GLY A 110 -6.10 7.57 -4.55
C GLY A 110 -5.82 8.84 -3.74
N THR A 111 -6.86 9.64 -3.48
CA THR A 111 -6.74 10.85 -2.66
C THR A 111 -6.29 10.55 -1.22
N VAL A 112 -6.87 9.53 -0.59
CA VAL A 112 -6.46 9.09 0.76
C VAL A 112 -4.99 8.67 0.76
N MET A 113 -4.55 7.94 -0.26
CA MET A 113 -3.18 7.49 -0.39
C MET A 113 -2.18 8.64 -0.59
N ILE A 114 -2.56 9.68 -1.34
CA ILE A 114 -1.77 10.92 -1.46
C ILE A 114 -1.62 11.58 -0.09
N ILE A 115 -2.72 11.76 0.64
CA ILE A 115 -2.70 12.42 1.96
C ILE A 115 -1.77 11.66 2.91
N ILE A 116 -1.92 10.34 3.01
CA ILE A 116 -1.07 9.49 3.87
C ILE A 116 0.39 9.58 3.44
N GLY A 117 0.68 9.45 2.14
CA GLY A 117 2.04 9.54 1.61
C GLY A 117 2.70 10.88 1.91
N SER A 118 1.97 11.99 1.76
CA SER A 118 2.45 13.33 2.11
C SER A 118 2.71 13.47 3.62
N ILE A 119 1.84 12.96 4.48
CA ILE A 119 2.05 12.96 5.94
C ILE A 119 3.33 12.21 6.30
N VAL A 120 3.56 11.05 5.67
CA VAL A 120 4.78 10.27 5.89
C VAL A 120 6.01 11.09 5.49
N LEU A 121 6.01 11.71 4.31
CA LEU A 121 7.13 12.51 3.82
C LEU A 121 7.43 13.75 4.67
N ILE A 122 6.40 14.44 5.15
CA ILE A 122 6.54 15.62 6.02
C ILE A 122 7.04 15.23 7.42
N GLY A 123 6.77 14.00 7.85
CA GLY A 123 7.14 13.51 9.17
C GLY A 123 8.56 12.96 9.31
N ILE A 124 9.31 12.80 8.21
CA ILE A 124 10.72 12.36 8.20
C ILE A 124 11.62 13.54 8.55
#